data_AF-A0A081DD11-F1
#
_entry.id   AF-A0A081DD11-F1
#
_cell.length_a   1.000
_cell.length_b   1.000
_cell.length_c   1.000
_cell.angle_alpha   90.00
_cell.angle_beta   90.00
_cell.angle_gamma   90.00
#
_symmetry.space_group_name_H-M   'P 1'
#
loop_
_entity.id
_entity.type
_entity.pdbx_description
1 polymer ?
#
loop_
_entity_poly.entity_id
_entity_poly.type
_entity_poly.pdbx_seq_one_letter_code
_entity_poly.pdbx_strand_id
1 'polypeptide(L)'
;MKYKEDMVAALCEEIRLRKNEYIKTTVETIYFGGGTPSVLELSQINQIIDAVYQHYQVAENPEITLEANPDDLTTEKLAQLNDSPVNRLSIGIQSFFEEDLKLMNRAHNAQEALACIVQAQTYFDNISIDLIYGIPDMTADRWRENIYKAIELKIPHISSYALTVEDNTALKSFIEKGLIPKVDDELAQEHFHILLDAMQLHGYSNYEFSNFGKEGYFSKNNTAYWTGKNYIGIGPSAHSFDGKRRGWNINNNVKYLKSIQASELTIEIEELTTVDRYNEYVMTGLRTIYGISLNKIEQEYGVNFKDYLLNQASEYLKDHLLYLDGDTLMVTRKGKFLSDGIASDLFMLNLN
;
A
#
# COMPACT_ATOMS: atom_id res chain seq x y z
N MET A 1 15.36 -13.26 16.31
CA MET A 1 15.66 -13.56 14.89
C MET A 1 17.16 -13.75 14.71
N LYS A 2 17.61 -14.83 14.04
CA LYS A 2 19.03 -15.23 13.94
C LYS A 2 19.97 -14.24 13.20
N TYR A 3 19.41 -13.34 12.38
CA TYR A 3 20.19 -12.42 11.53
C TYR A 3 19.72 -10.96 11.63
N LYS A 4 19.07 -10.56 12.73
CA LYS A 4 18.45 -9.22 12.84
C LYS A 4 19.49 -8.10 12.69
N GLU A 5 20.57 -8.18 13.44
CA GLU A 5 21.65 -7.18 13.43
C GLU A 5 22.39 -7.15 12.09
N ASP A 6 22.75 -8.32 11.55
CA ASP A 6 23.39 -8.44 10.24
C ASP A 6 22.53 -7.82 9.13
N MET A 7 21.20 -8.00 9.20
CA MET A 7 20.26 -7.42 8.24
C MET A 7 20.24 -5.90 8.34
N VAL A 8 20.10 -5.34 9.55
CA VAL A 8 20.10 -3.87 9.74
C VAL A 8 21.40 -3.26 9.19
N ALA A 9 22.55 -3.87 9.48
CA ALA A 9 23.84 -3.43 8.94
C ALA A 9 23.87 -3.51 7.41
N ALA A 10 23.35 -4.58 6.81
CA ALA A 10 23.27 -4.72 5.36
C ALA A 10 22.31 -3.70 4.71
N LEU A 11 21.19 -3.35 5.34
CA LEU A 11 20.30 -2.29 4.84
C LEU A 11 21.01 -0.93 4.81
N CYS A 12 21.72 -0.59 5.89
CA CYS A 12 22.52 0.65 5.97
C CYS A 12 23.62 0.67 4.90
N GLU A 13 24.27 -0.47 4.68
CA GLU A 13 25.31 -0.62 3.66
C GLU A 13 24.74 -0.52 2.24
N GLU A 14 23.57 -1.11 1.95
CA GLU A 14 22.89 -0.93 0.67
C GLU A 14 22.58 0.55 0.41
N ILE A 15 22.01 1.26 1.39
CA ILE A 15 21.74 2.70 1.32
C ILE A 15 23.02 3.47 0.95
N ARG A 16 24.15 3.14 1.60
CA ARG A 16 25.45 3.75 1.33
C ARG A 16 25.98 3.41 -0.08
N LEU A 17 25.85 2.17 -0.52
CA LEU A 17 26.30 1.72 -1.85
C LEU A 17 25.49 2.40 -2.96
N ARG A 18 24.20 2.66 -2.71
CA ARG A 18 23.27 3.28 -3.66
C ARG A 18 23.24 4.81 -3.63
N LYS A 19 24.00 5.47 -2.74
CA LYS A 19 24.01 6.94 -2.50
C LYS A 19 24.15 7.85 -3.73
N ASN A 20 24.63 7.33 -4.86
CA ASN A 20 24.78 8.11 -6.10
C ASN A 20 23.49 8.12 -6.95
N GLU A 21 22.54 7.22 -6.66
CA GLU A 21 21.21 7.25 -7.23
C GLU A 21 20.46 8.48 -6.72
N TYR A 22 19.79 9.23 -7.61
CA TYR A 22 18.94 10.37 -7.25
C TYR A 22 19.60 11.47 -6.38
N ILE A 23 20.90 11.72 -6.53
CA ILE A 23 21.64 12.72 -5.73
C ILE A 23 21.07 14.16 -5.77
N LYS A 24 20.23 14.48 -6.76
CA LYS A 24 19.56 15.78 -6.92
C LYS A 24 18.08 15.75 -6.55
N THR A 25 17.59 14.64 -6.03
CA THR A 25 16.19 14.45 -5.65
C THR A 25 16.10 14.46 -4.13
N THR A 26 15.08 15.13 -3.62
CA THR A 26 14.79 15.14 -2.19
C THR A 26 13.88 13.97 -1.85
N VAL A 27 14.23 13.23 -0.80
CA VAL A 27 13.40 12.15 -0.23
C VAL A 27 12.26 12.79 0.56
N GLU A 28 11.03 12.58 0.11
CA GLU A 28 9.82 13.08 0.77
C GLU A 28 9.22 12.09 1.78
N THR A 29 9.47 10.80 1.57
CA THR A 29 8.89 9.72 2.38
C THR A 29 9.92 8.63 2.67
N ILE A 30 9.84 8.05 3.88
CA ILE A 30 10.57 6.85 4.27
C ILE A 30 9.53 5.87 4.81
N TYR A 31 9.46 4.67 4.24
CA TYR A 31 8.44 3.69 4.59
C TYR A 31 9.09 2.38 5.01
N PHE A 32 8.90 2.02 6.27
CA PHE A 32 9.29 0.73 6.81
C PHE A 32 8.10 -0.22 6.65
N GLY A 33 8.18 -1.09 5.65
CA GLY A 33 7.16 -2.09 5.36
C GLY A 33 7.74 -3.49 5.14
N GLY A 34 6.84 -4.45 4.98
CA GLY A 34 7.18 -5.84 4.72
C GLY A 34 7.60 -6.60 5.98
N GLY A 35 7.18 -7.87 6.06
CA GLY A 35 7.31 -8.62 7.31
C GLY A 35 6.66 -7.87 8.46
N THR A 36 7.43 -7.61 9.52
CA THR A 36 6.95 -6.88 10.71
C THR A 36 8.04 -5.92 11.20
N PRO A 37 8.12 -4.68 10.67
CA PRO A 37 9.17 -3.72 11.04
C PRO A 37 9.17 -3.33 12.53
N SER A 38 8.01 -3.40 13.19
CA SER A 38 7.83 -3.15 14.63
C SER A 38 8.69 -4.03 15.55
N VAL A 39 9.23 -5.15 15.06
CA VAL A 39 10.16 -6.03 15.83
C VAL A 39 11.59 -5.47 15.95
N LEU A 40 11.94 -4.43 15.18
CA LEU A 40 13.24 -3.76 15.28
C LEU A 40 13.29 -2.95 16.55
N GLU A 41 14.44 -2.91 17.23
CA GLU A 41 14.63 -1.98 18.35
C GLU A 41 14.66 -0.52 17.86
N LEU A 42 14.35 0.44 18.72
CA LEU A 42 14.40 1.87 18.34
C LEU A 42 15.77 2.27 17.79
N SER A 43 16.85 1.78 18.39
CA SER A 43 18.22 2.05 17.93
C SER A 43 18.47 1.55 16.49
N GLN A 44 17.84 0.44 16.10
CA GLN A 44 17.96 -0.13 14.78
C GLN A 44 17.15 0.65 13.74
N ILE A 45 15.96 1.11 14.11
CA ILE A 45 15.14 2.00 13.27
C ILE A 45 15.92 3.29 13.01
N ASN A 46 16.42 3.94 14.08
CA ASN A 46 17.20 5.18 13.96
C ASN A 46 18.47 4.98 13.13
N GLN A 47 19.17 3.85 13.28
CA GLN A 47 20.36 3.55 12.47
C GLN A 47 20.05 3.55 10.96
N ILE A 48 18.90 3.01 10.55
CA ILE A 48 18.49 2.99 9.14
C ILE A 48 18.09 4.39 8.68
N ILE A 49 17.30 5.13 9.49
CA ILE A 49 16.91 6.51 9.17
C ILE A 49 18.16 7.39 9.03
N ASP A 50 19.09 7.32 9.98
CA ASP A 50 20.34 8.07 9.97
C ASP A 50 21.16 7.78 8.72
N ALA A 51 21.22 6.51 8.26
CA ALA A 51 21.90 6.16 7.02
C ALA A 51 21.26 6.84 5.80
N VAL A 52 19.92 6.97 5.76
CA VAL A 52 19.22 7.73 4.70
C VAL A 52 19.62 9.20 4.77
N TYR A 53 19.52 9.84 5.94
CA TYR A 53 19.88 11.25 6.13
C TYR A 53 21.37 11.54 5.83
N GLN A 54 22.25 10.57 6.06
CA GLN A 54 23.68 10.70 5.77
C GLN A 54 23.98 10.70 4.26
N HIS A 55 23.16 10.01 3.46
CA HIS A 55 23.46 9.73 2.05
C HIS A 55 22.52 10.41 1.06
N TYR A 56 21.35 10.85 1.49
CA TYR A 56 20.35 11.50 0.66
C TYR A 56 19.91 12.83 1.26
N GLN A 57 19.50 13.76 0.41
CA GLN A 57 18.80 14.95 0.87
C GLN A 57 17.37 14.56 1.25
N VAL A 58 17.01 14.73 2.53
CA VAL A 58 15.65 14.47 3.02
C VAL A 58 14.91 15.80 3.16
N ALA A 59 13.61 15.80 2.87
CA ALA A 59 12.75 16.96 3.06
C ALA A 59 12.74 17.40 4.53
N GLU A 60 12.39 18.66 4.80
CA GLU A 60 12.31 19.19 6.18
C GLU A 60 11.24 18.46 7.01
N ASN A 61 10.12 18.09 6.37
CA ASN A 61 8.99 17.42 7.02
C ASN A 61 8.60 16.15 6.24
N PRO A 62 9.46 15.11 6.23
CA PRO A 62 9.19 13.88 5.50
C PRO A 62 8.11 13.06 6.21
N GLU A 63 7.31 12.29 5.46
CA GLU A 63 6.46 11.26 6.07
C GLU A 63 7.33 10.03 6.36
N ILE A 64 7.49 9.65 7.62
CA ILE A 64 8.22 8.46 8.03
C ILE A 64 7.22 7.49 8.66
N THR A 65 6.86 6.45 7.90
CA THR A 65 5.85 5.46 8.30
C THR A 65 6.50 4.17 8.79
N LEU A 66 5.99 3.63 9.89
CA LEU A 66 6.31 2.30 10.38
C LEU A 66 5.06 1.40 10.35
N GLU A 67 5.12 0.28 9.63
CA GLU A 67 4.14 -0.80 9.75
C GLU A 67 4.31 -1.55 11.07
N ALA A 68 3.19 -1.85 11.73
CA ALA A 68 3.17 -2.55 13.00
C ALA A 68 1.97 -3.49 13.14
N ASN A 69 2.13 -4.53 13.95
CA ASN A 69 1.01 -5.33 14.44
C ASN A 69 0.67 -4.94 15.90
N PRO A 70 -0.57 -5.17 16.35
CA PRO A 70 -0.98 -4.83 17.71
C PRO A 70 -0.11 -5.49 18.80
N ASP A 71 0.35 -6.71 18.58
CA ASP A 71 1.16 -7.49 19.52
C ASP A 71 2.59 -6.95 19.72
N ASP A 72 3.08 -6.10 18.82
CA ASP A 72 4.41 -5.48 18.93
C ASP A 72 4.38 -4.09 19.59
N LEU A 73 3.21 -3.44 19.67
CA LEU A 73 3.06 -2.04 20.10
C LEU A 73 2.75 -1.93 21.59
N THR A 74 3.73 -2.23 22.44
CA THR A 74 3.64 -1.95 23.87
C THR A 74 3.67 -0.45 24.17
N THR A 75 3.23 -0.05 25.37
CA THR A 75 3.37 1.34 25.87
C THR A 75 4.78 1.89 25.69
N GLU A 76 5.76 1.09 26.08
CA GLU A 76 7.18 1.47 26.02
C GLU A 76 7.61 1.65 24.57
N LYS A 77 7.19 0.74 23.69
CA LYS A 77 7.49 0.83 22.26
C LYS A 77 6.90 2.08 21.62
N LEU A 78 5.65 2.40 21.93
CA LEU A 78 4.97 3.59 21.41
C LEU A 78 5.65 4.88 21.89
N ALA A 79 6.01 4.96 23.18
CA ALA A 79 6.78 6.08 23.71
C ALA A 79 8.15 6.23 23.01
N GLN A 80 8.87 5.12 22.85
CA GLN A 80 10.14 5.08 22.13
C GLN A 80 10.01 5.55 20.67
N LEU A 81 8.97 5.11 19.96
CA LEU A 81 8.72 5.51 18.59
C LEU A 81 8.34 6.99 18.48
N ASN A 82 7.57 7.52 19.44
CA ASN A 82 7.22 8.94 19.50
C ASN A 82 8.44 9.84 19.71
N ASP A 83 9.47 9.34 20.39
CA ASP A 83 10.75 10.03 20.57
C ASP A 83 11.71 9.86 19.36
N SER A 84 11.25 9.22 18.29
CA SER A 84 12.00 8.98 17.05
C SER A 84 11.52 9.88 15.90
N PRO A 85 12.22 9.91 14.75
CA PRO A 85 11.72 10.59 13.56
C PRO A 85 10.46 9.98 12.93
N VAL A 86 10.04 8.76 13.33
CA VAL A 86 8.79 8.14 12.87
C VAL A 86 7.62 9.02 13.26
N ASN A 87 6.78 9.38 12.29
CA ASN A 87 5.65 10.30 12.51
C ASN A 87 4.32 9.76 11.96
N ARG A 88 4.29 8.52 11.48
CA ARG A 88 3.08 7.81 11.05
C ARG A 88 3.16 6.33 11.40
N LEU A 89 2.07 5.77 11.90
CA LEU A 89 1.92 4.32 12.10
C LEU A 89 0.91 3.74 11.11
N SER A 90 1.18 2.55 10.58
CA SER A 90 0.20 1.74 9.85
C SER A 90 0.01 0.42 10.62
N ILE A 91 -1.17 0.24 11.20
CA ILE A 91 -1.44 -0.86 12.14
C ILE A 91 -2.35 -1.91 11.49
N GLY A 92 -1.84 -3.13 11.38
CA GLY A 92 -2.56 -4.25 10.78
C GLY A 92 -3.64 -4.85 11.68
N ILE A 93 -4.77 -4.15 11.87
CA ILE A 93 -5.88 -4.56 12.74
C ILE A 93 -6.70 -5.70 12.15
N GLN A 94 -6.99 -5.60 10.84
CA GLN A 94 -7.75 -6.52 9.99
C GLN A 94 -9.24 -6.63 10.33
N SER A 95 -9.59 -6.85 11.61
CA SER A 95 -10.97 -6.83 12.10
C SER A 95 -11.01 -6.57 13.61
N PHE A 96 -12.13 -6.01 14.08
CA PHE A 96 -12.49 -5.86 15.48
C PHE A 96 -13.34 -7.01 16.02
N PHE A 97 -13.41 -8.13 15.30
CA PHE A 97 -14.18 -9.32 15.68
C PHE A 97 -13.27 -10.55 15.75
N GLU A 98 -13.37 -11.25 16.86
CA GLU A 98 -12.51 -12.39 17.20
C GLU A 98 -12.59 -13.53 16.18
N GLU A 99 -13.77 -13.78 15.67
CA GLU A 99 -14.05 -14.81 14.65
C GLU A 99 -13.31 -14.54 13.33
N ASP A 100 -13.23 -13.29 12.88
CA ASP A 100 -12.47 -12.91 11.68
C ASP A 100 -10.97 -13.10 11.89
N LEU A 101 -10.47 -12.65 13.04
CA LEU A 101 -9.05 -12.75 13.40
C LEU A 101 -8.60 -14.21 13.49
N LYS A 102 -9.42 -15.09 14.07
CA LYS A 102 -9.18 -16.53 14.10
C LYS A 102 -9.18 -17.17 12.72
N LEU A 103 -10.14 -16.79 11.87
CA LEU A 103 -10.22 -17.27 10.49
C LEU A 103 -8.94 -16.93 9.71
N MET A 104 -8.45 -15.71 9.87
CA MET A 104 -7.21 -15.21 9.26
C MET A 104 -5.92 -15.66 9.99
N ASN A 105 -6.05 -16.46 11.06
CA ASN A 105 -4.93 -16.94 11.87
C ASN A 105 -4.03 -15.78 12.39
N ARG A 106 -4.65 -14.70 12.86
CA ARG A 106 -3.95 -13.56 13.46
C ARG A 106 -3.46 -13.89 14.87
N ALA A 107 -2.31 -13.32 15.24
CA ALA A 107 -1.70 -13.51 16.56
C ALA A 107 -2.40 -12.71 17.66
N HIS A 108 -2.93 -11.53 17.31
CA HIS A 108 -3.65 -10.65 18.21
C HIS A 108 -5.16 -10.96 18.24
N ASN A 109 -5.81 -10.62 19.35
CA ASN A 109 -7.27 -10.73 19.52
C ASN A 109 -7.97 -9.36 19.40
N ALA A 110 -9.31 -9.38 19.39
CA ALA A 110 -10.10 -8.16 19.19
C ALA A 110 -9.91 -7.10 20.29
N GLN A 111 -9.69 -7.53 21.53
CA GLN A 111 -9.45 -6.63 22.67
C GLN A 111 -8.07 -5.98 22.58
N GLU A 112 -7.05 -6.75 22.20
CA GLU A 112 -5.68 -6.25 21.98
C GLU A 112 -5.63 -5.24 20.84
N ALA A 113 -6.33 -5.51 19.73
CA ALA A 113 -6.47 -4.56 18.63
C ALA A 113 -7.03 -3.20 19.10
N LEU A 114 -8.12 -3.22 19.86
CA LEU A 114 -8.74 -2.00 20.38
C LEU A 114 -7.82 -1.26 21.36
N ALA A 115 -7.22 -1.98 22.31
CA ALA A 115 -6.32 -1.39 23.30
C ALA A 115 -5.09 -0.76 22.63
N CYS A 116 -4.51 -1.44 21.64
CA CYS A 116 -3.38 -0.94 20.85
C CYS A 116 -3.71 0.38 20.17
N ILE A 117 -4.88 0.51 19.53
CA ILE A 117 -5.27 1.76 18.86
C ILE A 117 -5.40 2.90 19.86
N VAL A 118 -6.19 2.69 20.92
CA VAL A 118 -6.42 3.72 21.95
C VAL A 118 -5.10 4.21 22.53
N GLN A 119 -4.17 3.29 22.72
CA GLN A 119 -2.85 3.62 23.22
C GLN A 119 -1.98 4.34 22.19
N ALA A 120 -1.94 3.87 20.94
CA ALA A 120 -1.18 4.52 19.88
C ALA A 120 -1.62 5.98 19.70
N GLN A 121 -2.91 6.26 19.84
CA GLN A 121 -3.48 7.61 19.75
C GLN A 121 -3.02 8.58 20.84
N THR A 122 -2.44 8.10 21.94
CA THR A 122 -1.86 8.99 22.96
C THR A 122 -0.49 9.55 22.54
N TYR A 123 0.10 8.99 21.48
CA TYR A 123 1.44 9.31 20.99
C TYR A 123 1.41 9.80 19.53
N PHE A 124 0.57 9.22 18.68
CA PHE A 124 0.53 9.52 17.25
C PHE A 124 -0.84 10.06 16.83
N ASP A 125 -0.83 11.23 16.20
CA ASP A 125 -2.02 11.77 15.54
C ASP A 125 -2.24 11.12 14.16
N ASN A 126 -1.17 10.78 13.44
CA ASN A 126 -1.23 10.18 12.11
C ASN A 126 -1.16 8.65 12.17
N ILE A 127 -2.31 8.03 12.38
CA ILE A 127 -2.46 6.56 12.44
C ILE A 127 -3.31 6.08 11.27
N SER A 128 -2.84 5.03 10.63
CA SER A 128 -3.64 4.19 9.74
C SER A 128 -3.95 2.86 10.38
N ILE A 129 -5.12 2.32 10.10
CA ILE A 129 -5.41 0.91 10.34
C ILE A 129 -5.74 0.21 9.02
N ASP A 130 -5.38 -1.06 8.95
CA ASP A 130 -5.77 -1.92 7.82
C ASP A 130 -6.97 -2.77 8.24
N LEU A 131 -8.00 -2.85 7.39
CA LEU A 131 -9.20 -3.67 7.58
C LEU A 131 -9.40 -4.59 6.38
N ILE A 132 -9.87 -5.81 6.62
CA ILE A 132 -10.13 -6.79 5.55
C ILE A 132 -11.64 -7.04 5.44
N TYR A 133 -12.18 -6.93 4.23
CA TYR A 133 -13.58 -7.21 3.91
C TYR A 133 -13.72 -8.40 2.96
N GLY A 134 -14.94 -8.86 2.74
CA GLY A 134 -15.19 -10.05 1.90
C GLY A 134 -14.70 -11.35 2.54
N ILE A 135 -14.56 -11.36 3.86
CA ILE A 135 -14.23 -12.57 4.63
C ILE A 135 -15.42 -13.55 4.55
N PRO A 136 -15.19 -14.85 4.31
CA PRO A 136 -16.25 -15.86 4.35
C PRO A 136 -17.12 -15.75 5.60
N ASP A 137 -18.44 -15.88 5.42
CA ASP A 137 -19.47 -15.75 6.46
C ASP A 137 -19.58 -14.36 7.11
N MET A 138 -18.80 -13.35 6.70
CA MET A 138 -18.96 -11.96 7.15
C MET A 138 -20.26 -11.38 6.65
N THR A 139 -21.16 -11.08 7.59
CA THR A 139 -22.42 -10.42 7.28
C THR A 139 -22.20 -8.92 7.06
N ALA A 140 -23.07 -8.32 6.26
CA ALA A 140 -23.12 -6.87 6.08
C ALA A 140 -23.20 -6.09 7.40
N ASP A 141 -23.93 -6.60 8.41
CA ASP A 141 -24.03 -5.96 9.73
C ASP A 141 -22.71 -6.01 10.50
N ARG A 142 -22.05 -7.16 10.53
CA ARG A 142 -20.71 -7.29 11.16
C ARG A 142 -19.69 -6.40 10.46
N TRP A 143 -19.76 -6.27 9.13
CA TRP A 143 -18.89 -5.36 8.40
C TRP A 143 -19.17 -3.88 8.70
N ARG A 144 -20.45 -3.48 8.78
CA ARG A 144 -20.83 -2.13 9.24
C ARG A 144 -20.26 -1.86 10.62
N GLU A 145 -20.45 -2.76 11.58
CA GLU A 145 -19.92 -2.58 12.94
C GLU A 145 -18.39 -2.45 12.96
N ASN A 146 -17.67 -3.21 12.13
CA ASN A 146 -16.20 -3.06 11.95
C ASN A 146 -15.83 -1.64 11.52
N ILE A 147 -16.50 -1.13 10.48
CA ILE A 147 -16.30 0.22 9.96
C ILE A 147 -16.62 1.28 11.01
N TYR A 148 -17.77 1.18 11.66
CA TYR A 148 -18.22 2.16 12.63
C TYR A 148 -17.30 2.21 13.86
N LYS A 149 -16.74 1.08 14.30
CA LYS A 149 -15.69 1.08 15.34
C LYS A 149 -14.48 1.92 14.94
N ALA A 150 -13.98 1.78 13.71
CA ALA A 150 -12.85 2.58 13.23
C ALA A 150 -13.17 4.09 13.17
N ILE A 151 -14.40 4.44 12.75
CA ILE A 151 -14.89 5.82 12.70
C ILE A 151 -15.07 6.39 14.11
N GLU A 152 -15.63 5.63 15.05
CA GLU A 152 -15.84 6.04 16.45
C GLU A 152 -14.51 6.25 17.18
N LEU A 153 -13.51 5.44 16.87
CA LEU A 153 -12.13 5.62 17.29
C LEU A 153 -11.46 6.83 16.63
N LYS A 154 -12.11 7.48 15.65
CA LYS A 154 -11.61 8.66 14.93
C LYS A 154 -10.27 8.41 14.24
N ILE A 155 -10.07 7.22 13.69
CA ILE A 155 -8.85 6.90 12.96
C ILE A 155 -8.79 7.77 11.69
N PRO A 156 -7.74 8.55 11.46
CA PRO A 156 -7.74 9.51 10.36
C PRO A 156 -7.50 8.87 8.98
N HIS A 157 -6.92 7.67 8.93
CA HIS A 157 -6.69 6.92 7.70
C HIS A 157 -7.06 5.45 7.85
N ILE A 158 -7.79 4.90 6.89
CA ILE A 158 -8.20 3.50 6.86
C ILE A 158 -7.80 2.93 5.49
N SER A 159 -6.95 1.91 5.52
CA SER A 159 -6.71 1.06 4.35
C SER A 159 -7.67 -0.12 4.46
N SER A 160 -8.36 -0.48 3.38
CA SER A 160 -9.25 -1.62 3.37
C SER A 160 -9.13 -2.46 2.10
N TYR A 161 -8.95 -3.76 2.30
CA TYR A 161 -8.63 -4.72 1.26
C TYR A 161 -9.66 -5.84 1.21
N ALA A 162 -10.01 -6.28 0.01
CA ALA A 162 -10.75 -7.52 -0.15
C ALA A 162 -9.87 -8.70 0.31
N LEU A 163 -10.46 -9.70 0.96
CA LEU A 163 -9.74 -10.91 1.30
C LEU A 163 -9.36 -11.67 0.03
N THR A 164 -8.06 -11.73 -0.27
CA THR A 164 -7.51 -12.53 -1.37
C THR A 164 -6.93 -13.83 -0.84
N VAL A 165 -7.17 -14.93 -1.54
CA VAL A 165 -6.63 -16.26 -1.19
C VAL A 165 -5.34 -16.49 -1.96
N GLU A 166 -4.20 -16.24 -1.30
CA GLU A 166 -2.88 -16.49 -1.86
C GLU A 166 -2.49 -17.98 -1.80
N ASP A 167 -1.72 -18.41 -2.79
CA ASP A 167 -1.17 -19.77 -2.82
C ASP A 167 -0.20 -19.99 -1.65
N ASN A 168 -0.15 -21.23 -1.14
CA ASN A 168 0.67 -21.64 0.00
C ASN A 168 0.30 -21.00 1.36
N THR A 169 -0.91 -20.44 1.51
CA THR A 169 -1.40 -19.93 2.80
C THR A 169 -2.21 -20.96 3.58
N ALA A 170 -2.32 -20.75 4.90
CA ALA A 170 -3.20 -21.56 5.76
C ALA A 170 -4.67 -21.47 5.31
N LEU A 171 -5.10 -20.28 4.88
CA LEU A 171 -6.45 -20.04 4.37
C LEU A 171 -6.76 -20.90 3.14
N LYS A 172 -5.85 -20.93 2.14
CA LYS A 172 -6.00 -21.79 0.97
C LYS A 172 -6.18 -23.26 1.37
N SER A 173 -5.34 -23.76 2.27
CA SER A 173 -5.39 -25.12 2.80
C SER A 173 -6.71 -25.42 3.52
N PHE A 174 -7.27 -24.46 4.26
CA PHE A 174 -8.56 -24.61 4.93
C PHE A 174 -9.74 -24.62 3.95
N ILE A 175 -9.71 -23.77 2.93
CA ILE A 175 -10.73 -23.75 1.86
C ILE A 175 -10.70 -25.05 1.06
N GLU A 176 -9.52 -25.55 0.68
CA GLU A 176 -9.36 -26.81 -0.06
C GLU A 176 -9.85 -28.03 0.73
N LYS A 177 -9.73 -27.98 2.06
CA LYS A 177 -10.24 -29.02 2.97
C LYS A 177 -11.74 -28.87 3.29
N GLY A 178 -12.40 -27.83 2.78
CA GLY A 178 -13.81 -27.54 3.07
C GLY A 178 -14.07 -27.10 4.51
N LEU A 179 -13.04 -26.63 5.23
CA LEU A 179 -13.16 -26.12 6.60
C LEU A 179 -13.67 -24.67 6.63
N ILE A 180 -13.42 -23.92 5.56
CA ILE A 180 -13.87 -22.53 5.38
C ILE A 180 -14.50 -22.43 3.98
N PRO A 181 -15.60 -21.67 3.79
CA PRO A 181 -16.16 -21.41 2.47
C PRO A 181 -15.17 -20.69 1.53
N LYS A 182 -15.42 -20.76 0.22
CA LYS A 182 -14.67 -19.95 -0.75
C LYS A 182 -15.01 -18.47 -0.57
N VAL A 183 -14.09 -17.61 -0.98
CA VAL A 183 -14.37 -16.17 -1.13
C VAL A 183 -15.44 -15.96 -2.20
N ASP A 184 -16.25 -14.93 -2.00
CA ASP A 184 -17.41 -14.59 -2.83
C ASP A 184 -17.31 -13.13 -3.29
N ASP A 185 -17.27 -12.94 -4.60
CA ASP A 185 -17.13 -11.62 -5.23
C ASP A 185 -18.38 -10.75 -5.01
N GLU A 186 -19.57 -11.35 -4.94
CA GLU A 186 -20.82 -10.60 -4.66
C GLU A 186 -20.80 -10.06 -3.23
N LEU A 187 -20.33 -10.86 -2.28
CA LEU A 187 -20.14 -10.44 -0.89
C LEU A 187 -19.08 -9.34 -0.77
N ALA A 188 -17.94 -9.49 -1.45
CA ALA A 188 -16.89 -8.47 -1.46
C ALA A 188 -17.39 -7.15 -2.07
N GLN A 189 -18.21 -7.21 -3.12
CA GLN A 189 -18.84 -6.05 -3.73
C GLN A 189 -19.81 -5.35 -2.77
N GLU A 190 -20.70 -6.12 -2.11
CA GLU A 190 -21.62 -5.57 -1.11
C GLU A 190 -20.86 -4.85 0.01
N HIS A 191 -19.82 -5.49 0.55
CA HIS A 191 -19.00 -4.91 1.60
C HIS A 191 -18.25 -3.64 1.14
N PHE A 192 -17.71 -3.64 -0.07
CA PHE A 192 -17.06 -2.45 -0.62
C PHE A 192 -18.02 -1.26 -0.76
N HIS A 193 -19.27 -1.50 -1.19
CA HIS A 193 -20.28 -0.44 -1.26
C HIS A 193 -20.65 0.09 0.12
N ILE A 194 -20.84 -0.79 1.12
CA ILE A 194 -21.07 -0.38 2.51
C ILE A 194 -19.92 0.49 3.03
N LEU A 195 -18.67 0.09 2.76
CA LEU A 195 -17.47 0.82 3.15
C LEU A 195 -17.46 2.22 2.53
N LEU A 196 -17.64 2.31 1.21
CA LEU A 196 -17.61 3.57 0.48
C LEU A 196 -18.65 4.56 1.03
N ASP A 197 -19.86 4.08 1.29
CA ASP A 197 -20.98 4.88 1.78
C ASP A 197 -20.73 5.40 3.19
N ALA A 198 -20.29 4.53 4.10
CA ALA A 198 -20.00 4.89 5.47
C ALA A 198 -18.82 5.88 5.57
N MET A 199 -17.74 5.63 4.80
CA MET A 199 -16.57 6.50 4.76
C MET A 199 -16.93 7.89 4.24
N GLN A 200 -17.65 7.97 3.12
CA GLN A 200 -18.06 9.25 2.53
C GLN A 200 -18.98 10.04 3.48
N LEU A 201 -19.97 9.37 4.09
CA LEU A 201 -20.89 10.00 5.04
C LEU A 201 -20.16 10.63 6.23
N HIS A 202 -19.08 10.00 6.69
CA HIS A 202 -18.29 10.48 7.80
C HIS A 202 -17.11 11.36 7.36
N GLY A 203 -17.06 11.80 6.10
CA GLY A 203 -16.09 12.76 5.59
C GLY A 203 -14.69 12.20 5.39
N TYR A 204 -14.56 10.93 5.01
CA TYR A 204 -13.33 10.35 4.48
C TYR A 204 -13.36 10.41 2.95
N SER A 205 -12.22 10.73 2.35
CA SER A 205 -12.03 10.68 0.91
C SER A 205 -11.40 9.36 0.52
N ASN A 206 -12.05 8.64 -0.41
CA ASN A 206 -11.49 7.42 -1.01
C ASN A 206 -10.52 7.78 -2.14
N TYR A 207 -9.30 8.20 -1.76
CA TYR A 207 -8.29 8.80 -2.65
C TYR A 207 -7.55 7.80 -3.53
N GLU A 208 -7.50 6.54 -3.11
CA GLU A 208 -7.13 5.38 -3.92
C GLU A 208 -8.09 4.24 -3.59
N PHE A 209 -8.32 3.29 -4.50
CA PHE A 209 -9.30 2.21 -4.39
C PHE A 209 -9.42 1.60 -2.99
N SER A 210 -8.30 1.20 -2.39
CA SER A 210 -8.24 0.60 -1.05
C SER A 210 -8.04 1.60 0.08
N ASN A 211 -7.79 2.88 -0.19
CA ASN A 211 -7.38 3.84 0.83
C ASN A 211 -8.38 4.98 1.03
N PHE A 212 -8.68 5.23 2.30
CA PHE A 212 -9.62 6.25 2.77
C PHE A 212 -8.91 7.14 3.78
N GLY A 213 -8.96 8.45 3.59
CA GLY A 213 -8.28 9.37 4.50
C GLY A 213 -9.09 10.63 4.77
N LYS A 214 -8.85 11.23 5.93
CA LYS A 214 -9.21 12.62 6.20
C LYS A 214 -8.28 13.55 5.43
N GLU A 215 -8.77 14.76 5.18
CA GLU A 215 -7.93 15.82 4.61
C GLU A 215 -6.67 16.02 5.47
N GLY A 216 -5.50 16.07 4.84
CA GLY A 216 -4.20 16.13 5.52
C GLY A 216 -3.63 14.79 5.99
N TYR A 217 -4.37 13.69 5.93
CA TYR A 217 -3.96 12.36 6.43
C TYR A 217 -3.84 11.29 5.33
N PHE A 218 -3.87 11.67 4.05
CA PHE A 218 -3.55 10.72 2.97
C PHE A 218 -2.09 10.31 3.13
N SER A 219 -1.79 9.01 2.99
CA SER A 219 -0.39 8.58 2.99
C SER A 219 0.31 9.18 1.79
N LYS A 220 1.33 9.99 2.06
CA LYS A 220 2.20 10.55 1.03
C LYS A 220 2.94 9.43 0.31
N ASN A 221 3.38 8.40 1.03
CA ASN A 221 4.11 7.28 0.45
C ASN A 221 3.23 6.44 -0.49
N ASN A 222 2.02 6.08 -0.05
CA ASN A 222 1.07 5.36 -0.90
C ASN A 222 0.71 6.21 -2.13
N THR A 223 0.40 7.50 -1.94
CA THR A 223 0.10 8.42 -3.05
C THR A 223 1.25 8.50 -4.05
N ALA A 224 2.50 8.47 -3.59
CA ALA A 224 3.68 8.48 -4.47
C ALA A 224 3.71 7.26 -5.40
N TYR A 225 3.43 6.05 -4.89
CA TYR A 225 3.34 4.84 -5.73
C TYR A 225 2.24 4.97 -6.79
N TRP A 226 1.04 5.34 -6.38
CA TRP A 226 -0.12 5.42 -7.28
C TRP A 226 -0.09 6.60 -8.26
N THR A 227 0.80 7.56 -8.06
CA THR A 227 1.03 8.67 -9.00
C THR A 227 2.30 8.49 -9.83
N GLY A 228 2.96 7.32 -9.71
CA GLY A 228 4.12 6.95 -10.51
C GLY A 228 5.40 7.72 -10.16
N LYS A 229 5.55 8.17 -8.90
CA LYS A 229 6.80 8.76 -8.45
C LYS A 229 7.89 7.69 -8.35
N ASN A 230 9.13 8.11 -8.56
CA ASN A 230 10.30 7.25 -8.43
C ASN A 230 10.53 6.88 -6.96
N TYR A 231 11.04 5.67 -6.72
CA TYR A 231 11.39 5.19 -5.39
C TYR A 231 12.54 4.18 -5.42
N ILE A 232 13.24 4.10 -4.29
CA ILE A 232 14.27 3.10 -4.03
C ILE A 232 13.74 2.12 -2.98
N GLY A 233 13.66 0.84 -3.34
CA GLY A 233 13.48 -0.23 -2.37
C GLY A 233 14.81 -0.72 -1.83
N ILE A 234 14.92 -0.85 -0.51
CA ILE A 234 16.10 -1.33 0.21
C ILE A 234 15.74 -2.63 0.93
N GLY A 235 16.63 -3.62 0.88
CA GLY A 235 16.47 -4.91 1.54
C GLY A 235 16.01 -6.06 0.64
N PRO A 236 15.93 -7.29 1.18
CA PRO A 236 15.51 -8.46 0.43
C PRO A 236 14.12 -8.28 -0.19
N SER A 237 13.95 -8.72 -1.45
CA SER A 237 12.71 -8.58 -2.23
C SER A 237 12.23 -7.15 -2.48
N ALA A 238 12.95 -6.13 -2.02
CA ALA A 238 12.52 -4.74 -2.18
C ALA A 238 12.55 -4.33 -3.65
N HIS A 239 11.49 -3.67 -4.11
CA HIS A 239 11.37 -3.18 -5.48
C HIS A 239 11.75 -1.70 -5.55
N SER A 240 12.30 -1.28 -6.69
CA SER A 240 12.63 0.09 -7.03
C SER A 240 11.99 0.46 -8.37
N PHE A 241 11.71 1.74 -8.57
CA PHE A 241 11.19 2.26 -9.84
C PHE A 241 11.78 3.64 -10.12
N ASP A 242 12.28 3.84 -11.35
CA ASP A 242 12.91 5.11 -11.76
C ASP A 242 12.12 5.91 -12.81
N GLY A 243 10.88 5.49 -13.07
CA GLY A 243 10.03 6.04 -14.12
C GLY A 243 10.16 5.31 -15.45
N LYS A 244 11.21 4.50 -15.63
CA LYS A 244 11.49 3.76 -16.88
C LYS A 244 11.88 2.31 -16.66
N ARG A 245 12.38 1.98 -15.48
CA ARG A 245 12.87 0.66 -15.12
C ARG A 245 12.31 0.26 -13.78
N ARG A 246 11.97 -1.01 -13.67
CA ARG A 246 11.72 -1.66 -12.38
C ARG A 246 12.97 -2.43 -12.01
N GLY A 247 13.28 -2.44 -10.72
CA GLY A 247 14.33 -3.29 -10.20
C GLY A 247 13.86 -3.99 -8.94
N TRP A 248 14.35 -5.21 -8.68
CA TRP A 248 14.07 -5.90 -7.42
C TRP A 248 15.30 -6.60 -6.88
N ASN A 249 15.45 -6.50 -5.57
CA ASN A 249 16.54 -7.10 -4.83
C ASN A 249 16.34 -8.61 -4.68
N ILE A 250 17.44 -9.33 -4.41
CA ILE A 250 17.42 -10.77 -4.14
C ILE A 250 16.36 -11.13 -3.08
N ASN A 251 15.45 -12.05 -3.42
CA ASN A 251 14.35 -12.50 -2.55
C ASN A 251 14.75 -13.55 -1.49
N ASN A 252 16.04 -13.66 -1.19
CA ASN A 252 16.58 -14.61 -0.23
C ASN A 252 17.56 -13.93 0.71
N ASN A 253 17.20 -13.88 2.00
CA ASN A 253 17.97 -13.15 3.03
C ASN A 253 19.45 -13.52 3.07
N VAL A 254 19.79 -14.82 2.99
CA VAL A 254 21.19 -15.26 3.09
C VAL A 254 21.99 -14.84 1.84
N LYS A 255 21.40 -14.93 0.65
CA LYS A 255 22.05 -14.50 -0.59
C LYS A 255 22.19 -12.98 -0.64
N TYR A 256 21.15 -12.24 -0.25
CA TYR A 256 21.18 -10.79 -0.12
C TYR A 256 22.31 -10.33 0.80
N LEU A 257 22.38 -10.88 2.02
CA LEU A 257 23.43 -10.55 2.99
C LEU A 257 24.84 -10.79 2.41
N LYS A 258 25.07 -11.92 1.75
CA LYS A 258 26.36 -12.23 1.12
C LYS A 258 26.74 -11.24 0.02
N SER A 259 25.76 -10.83 -0.80
CA SER A 259 25.97 -9.88 -1.89
C SER A 259 26.37 -8.51 -1.33
N ILE A 260 25.64 -8.00 -0.33
CA ILE A 260 25.96 -6.72 0.31
C ILE A 260 27.30 -6.77 1.05
N GLN A 261 27.63 -7.87 1.73
CA GLN A 261 28.94 -8.05 2.37
C GLN A 261 30.12 -8.02 1.37
N ALA A 262 29.88 -8.40 0.11
CA ALA A 262 30.84 -8.27 -0.98
C ALA A 262 30.82 -6.88 -1.65
N SER A 263 30.01 -5.94 -1.15
CA SER A 263 29.73 -4.63 -1.76
C SER A 263 29.15 -4.73 -3.18
N GLU A 264 28.39 -5.79 -3.45
CA GLU A 264 27.71 -6.02 -4.73
C GLU A 264 26.23 -5.66 -4.61
N LEU A 265 25.70 -4.89 -5.57
CA LEU A 265 24.28 -4.59 -5.70
C LEU A 265 23.66 -5.50 -6.74
N THR A 266 23.26 -6.70 -6.34
CA THR A 266 22.55 -7.63 -7.23
C THR A 266 21.08 -7.24 -7.29
N ILE A 267 20.74 -6.46 -8.31
CA ILE A 267 19.40 -5.98 -8.62
C ILE A 267 19.01 -6.54 -9.99
N GLU A 268 17.91 -7.29 -10.04
CA GLU A 268 17.31 -7.67 -11.32
C GLU A 268 16.58 -6.45 -11.88
N ILE A 269 16.76 -6.15 -13.18
CA ILE A 269 16.23 -4.94 -13.80
C ILE A 269 15.38 -5.30 -15.01
N GLU A 270 14.19 -4.71 -15.08
CA GLU A 270 13.29 -4.71 -16.22
C GLU A 270 13.23 -3.30 -16.82
N GLU A 271 13.48 -3.17 -18.12
CA GLU A 271 13.26 -1.90 -18.84
C GLU A 271 11.84 -1.88 -19.41
N LEU A 272 11.06 -0.88 -19.00
CA LEU A 272 9.67 -0.75 -19.40
C LEU A 272 9.57 -0.09 -20.77
N THR A 273 8.83 -0.72 -21.66
CA THR A 273 8.49 -0.15 -22.96
C THR A 273 7.55 1.06 -22.79
N THR A 274 7.35 1.81 -23.86
CA THR A 274 6.33 2.89 -23.85
C THR A 274 4.93 2.34 -23.59
N VAL A 275 4.63 1.12 -24.07
CA VAL A 275 3.34 0.45 -23.83
C VAL A 275 3.20 0.06 -22.36
N ASP A 276 4.24 -0.50 -21.75
CA ASP A 276 4.20 -0.86 -20.33
C ASP A 276 3.95 0.37 -19.46
N ARG A 277 4.69 1.46 -19.70
CA ARG A 277 4.50 2.72 -18.94
C ARG A 277 3.11 3.33 -19.15
N TYR A 278 2.54 3.24 -20.36
CA TYR A 278 1.16 3.67 -20.62
C TYR A 278 0.17 2.80 -19.82
N ASN A 279 0.29 1.47 -19.89
CA ASN A 279 -0.58 0.54 -19.18
C ASN A 279 -0.51 0.74 -17.67
N GLU A 280 0.68 0.98 -17.11
CA GLU A 280 0.86 1.33 -15.70
C GLU A 280 0.17 2.63 -15.32
N TYR A 281 0.27 3.67 -16.16
CA TYR A 281 -0.42 4.93 -15.90
C TYR A 281 -1.94 4.78 -15.94
N VAL A 282 -2.46 3.96 -16.85
CA VAL A 282 -3.89 3.64 -16.92
C VAL A 282 -4.33 2.88 -15.65
N MET A 283 -3.61 1.84 -15.28
CA MET A 283 -3.90 1.00 -14.11
C MET A 283 -3.92 1.81 -12.81
N THR A 284 -2.86 2.58 -12.59
CA THR A 284 -2.71 3.35 -11.35
C THR A 284 -3.65 4.55 -11.33
N GLY A 285 -3.79 5.27 -12.45
CA GLY A 285 -4.65 6.44 -12.57
C GLY A 285 -6.11 6.15 -12.24
N LEU A 286 -6.70 5.09 -12.81
CA LEU A 286 -8.11 4.72 -12.58
C LEU A 286 -8.41 4.34 -11.13
N ARG A 287 -7.42 3.86 -10.39
CA ARG A 287 -7.59 3.52 -8.98
C ARG A 287 -7.60 4.74 -8.07
N THR A 288 -7.19 5.92 -8.56
CA THR A 288 -7.07 7.14 -7.74
C THR A 288 -8.18 8.16 -8.00
N ILE A 289 -8.35 9.11 -7.08
CA ILE A 289 -9.18 10.30 -7.31
C ILE A 289 -8.57 11.30 -8.29
N TYR A 290 -7.34 11.08 -8.76
CA TYR A 290 -6.66 11.96 -9.71
C TYR A 290 -6.97 11.57 -11.16
N GLY A 291 -7.35 10.32 -11.41
CA GLY A 291 -7.70 9.79 -12.73
C GLY A 291 -6.54 9.79 -13.73
N ILE A 292 -6.90 9.72 -15.00
CA ILE A 292 -5.97 9.70 -16.14
C ILE A 292 -6.11 10.99 -16.93
N SER A 293 -5.04 11.79 -17.04
CA SER A 293 -5.00 12.96 -17.93
C SER A 293 -4.75 12.54 -19.38
N LEU A 294 -5.67 12.93 -20.27
CA LEU A 294 -5.55 12.67 -21.70
C LEU A 294 -4.42 13.50 -22.31
N ASN A 295 -4.20 14.73 -21.86
CA ASN A 295 -3.06 15.56 -22.28
C ASN A 295 -1.72 14.92 -21.89
N LYS A 296 -1.61 14.38 -20.67
CA LYS A 296 -0.38 13.67 -20.25
C LYS A 296 -0.12 12.48 -21.17
N ILE A 297 -1.15 11.71 -21.52
CA ILE A 297 -0.99 10.58 -22.43
C ILE A 297 -0.50 11.02 -23.80
N GLU A 298 -1.10 12.06 -24.36
CA GLU A 298 -0.71 12.60 -25.66
C GLU A 298 0.74 13.13 -25.66
N GLN A 299 1.16 13.80 -24.57
CA GLN A 299 2.50 14.37 -24.45
C GLN A 299 3.58 13.30 -24.20
N GLU A 300 3.31 12.30 -23.37
CA GLU A 300 4.33 11.32 -22.94
C GLU A 300 4.38 10.07 -23.83
N TYR A 301 3.24 9.62 -24.37
CA TYR A 301 3.13 8.38 -25.15
C TYR A 301 2.73 8.63 -26.60
N GLY A 302 1.97 9.70 -26.88
CA GLY A 302 1.59 10.14 -28.22
C GLY A 302 0.08 10.07 -28.49
N VAL A 303 -0.37 10.78 -29.54
CA VAL A 303 -1.78 10.91 -29.93
C VAL A 303 -2.47 9.54 -30.08
N ASN A 304 -1.78 8.56 -30.67
CA ASN A 304 -2.33 7.22 -30.89
C ASN A 304 -2.73 6.51 -29.58
N PHE A 305 -2.01 6.74 -28.48
CA PHE A 305 -2.35 6.16 -27.17
C PHE A 305 -3.57 6.82 -26.57
N LYS A 306 -3.70 8.15 -26.73
CA LYS A 306 -4.90 8.89 -26.29
C LYS A 306 -6.14 8.42 -27.04
N ASP A 307 -6.04 8.32 -28.36
CA ASP A 307 -7.15 7.88 -29.21
C ASP A 307 -7.53 6.42 -28.91
N TYR A 308 -6.54 5.55 -28.67
CA TYR A 308 -6.77 4.17 -28.23
C TYR A 308 -7.52 4.13 -26.89
N LEU A 309 -7.06 4.87 -25.88
CA LEU A 309 -7.71 4.95 -24.57
C LEU A 309 -9.18 5.36 -24.71
N LEU A 310 -9.45 6.42 -25.45
CA LEU A 310 -10.81 6.94 -25.64
C LEU A 310 -11.72 5.95 -26.38
N ASN A 311 -11.17 5.23 -27.35
CA ASN A 311 -11.91 4.18 -28.06
C ASN A 311 -12.27 3.03 -27.12
N GLN A 312 -11.32 2.52 -26.33
CA GLN A 312 -11.58 1.43 -25.38
C GLN A 312 -12.48 1.87 -24.22
N ALA A 313 -12.38 3.13 -23.78
CA ALA A 313 -13.24 3.69 -22.74
C ALA A 313 -14.68 3.96 -23.21
N SER A 314 -14.96 3.91 -24.52
CA SER A 314 -16.24 4.39 -25.08
C SER A 314 -17.47 3.63 -24.56
N GLU A 315 -17.41 2.31 -24.44
CA GLU A 315 -18.51 1.52 -23.87
C GLU A 315 -18.67 1.79 -22.36
N TYR A 316 -17.57 1.91 -21.64
CA TYR A 316 -17.58 2.24 -20.21
C TYR A 316 -18.12 3.65 -19.91
N LEU A 317 -17.90 4.61 -20.81
CA LEU A 317 -18.50 5.95 -20.75
C LEU A 317 -20.02 5.91 -21.02
N LYS A 318 -20.46 5.09 -21.98
CA LYS A 318 -21.90 4.88 -22.28
C LYS A 318 -22.63 4.23 -21.11
N ASP A 319 -21.99 3.26 -20.45
CA ASP A 319 -22.56 2.51 -19.32
C ASP A 319 -22.46 3.25 -17.97
N HIS A 320 -21.91 4.47 -18.00
CA HIS A 320 -21.67 5.33 -16.84
C HIS A 320 -20.78 4.67 -15.76
N LEU A 321 -19.82 3.86 -16.19
CA LEU A 321 -18.77 3.29 -15.34
C LEU A 321 -17.53 4.20 -15.30
N LEU A 322 -17.30 4.93 -16.38
CA LEU A 322 -16.32 6.01 -16.47
C LEU A 322 -17.02 7.35 -16.79
N TYR A 323 -16.33 8.46 -16.56
CA TYR A 323 -16.73 9.78 -17.02
C TYR A 323 -15.51 10.66 -17.30
N LEU A 324 -15.70 11.71 -18.11
CA LEU A 324 -14.69 12.73 -18.35
C LEU A 324 -14.99 13.96 -17.48
N ASP A 325 -14.00 14.41 -16.73
CA ASP A 325 -13.97 15.72 -16.07
C ASP A 325 -12.93 16.60 -16.76
N GLY A 326 -13.37 17.34 -17.77
CA GLY A 326 -12.47 18.08 -18.66
C GLY A 326 -11.53 17.15 -19.42
N ASP A 327 -10.23 17.22 -19.10
CA ASP A 327 -9.15 16.40 -19.69
C ASP A 327 -8.90 15.08 -18.95
N THR A 328 -9.62 14.83 -17.86
CA THR A 328 -9.33 13.70 -16.98
C THR A 328 -10.40 12.62 -17.12
N LEU A 329 -9.97 11.40 -17.46
CA LEU A 329 -10.82 10.20 -17.40
C LEU A 329 -10.86 9.67 -15.98
N MET A 330 -12.06 9.53 -15.45
CA MET A 330 -12.34 9.22 -14.05
C MET A 330 -13.28 8.01 -13.93
N VAL A 331 -13.15 7.24 -12.85
CA VAL A 331 -14.05 6.14 -12.53
C VAL A 331 -15.25 6.65 -11.74
N THR A 332 -16.47 6.27 -12.14
CA THR A 332 -17.68 6.62 -11.39
C THR A 332 -17.78 5.77 -10.12
N ARG A 333 -18.67 6.16 -9.19
CA ARG A 333 -19.00 5.33 -8.03
C ARG A 333 -19.48 3.92 -8.41
N LYS A 334 -20.20 3.78 -9.53
CA LYS A 334 -20.67 2.50 -10.06
C LYS A 334 -19.52 1.65 -10.62
N GLY A 335 -18.54 2.26 -11.28
CA GLY A 335 -17.38 1.57 -11.85
C GLY A 335 -16.29 1.21 -10.85
N LYS A 336 -16.31 1.77 -9.64
CA LYS A 336 -15.15 1.73 -8.74
C LYS A 336 -14.71 0.32 -8.35
N PHE A 337 -15.66 -0.55 -7.98
CA PHE A 337 -15.37 -1.95 -7.66
C PHE A 337 -14.82 -2.75 -8.86
N LEU A 338 -15.10 -2.29 -10.09
CA LEU A 338 -14.68 -2.93 -11.33
C LEU A 338 -13.40 -2.30 -11.92
N SER A 339 -12.76 -1.37 -11.20
CA SER A 339 -11.68 -0.52 -11.74
C SER A 339 -10.51 -1.32 -12.32
N ASP A 340 -10.10 -2.42 -11.69
CA ASP A 340 -8.99 -3.26 -12.18
C ASP A 340 -9.37 -3.96 -13.50
N GLY A 341 -10.59 -4.47 -13.63
CA GLY A 341 -11.10 -5.08 -14.86
C GLY A 341 -11.24 -4.06 -15.99
N ILE A 342 -11.79 -2.88 -15.67
CA ILE A 342 -11.87 -1.77 -16.62
C ILE A 342 -10.46 -1.37 -17.09
N ALA A 343 -9.51 -1.19 -16.17
CA ALA A 343 -8.13 -0.83 -16.51
C ALA A 343 -7.49 -1.84 -17.47
N SER A 344 -7.67 -3.15 -17.21
CA SER A 344 -7.17 -4.21 -18.07
C SER A 344 -7.69 -4.10 -19.50
N ASP A 345 -8.96 -3.75 -19.71
CA ASP A 345 -9.53 -3.59 -21.05
C ASP A 345 -9.03 -2.33 -21.76
N LEU A 346 -8.59 -1.32 -21.01
CA LEU A 346 -8.00 -0.09 -21.55
C LEU A 346 -6.51 -0.23 -21.87
N PHE A 347 -5.89 -1.36 -21.53
CA PHE A 347 -4.48 -1.61 -21.85
C PHE A 347 -4.27 -1.73 -23.35
N MET A 348 -3.18 -1.14 -23.81
CA MET A 348 -2.69 -1.36 -25.16
C MET A 348 -1.94 -2.68 -25.16
N LEU A 349 -2.45 -3.64 -25.92
CA LEU A 349 -1.75 -4.87 -26.22
C LEU A 349 -0.79 -4.59 -27.37
N ASN A 350 0.46 -5.05 -27.26
CA ASN A 350 1.45 -4.87 -28.31
C ASN A 350 0.87 -5.34 -29.66
N LEU A 351 0.61 -4.38 -30.54
CA LEU A 351 0.32 -4.65 -31.94
C LEU A 351 1.65 -5.11 -32.55
N ASN A 352 1.82 -6.43 -32.69
CA ASN A 352 2.92 -7.00 -33.47
C ASN A 352 2.95 -6.45 -34.89
#